data_AF-A0A1X7JV90-F1
#
_entry.id   AF-A0A1X7JV90-F1
#
_cell.length_a   1.000
_cell.length_b   1.000
_cell.length_c   1.000
_cell.angle_alpha   90.00
_cell.angle_beta   90.00
_cell.angle_gamma   90.00
#
_symmetry.space_group_name_H-M   'P 1'
#
loop_
_entity.id
_entity.type
_entity.pdbx_description
1 polymer ?
#
loop_
_entity_poly.entity_id
_entity_poly.type
_entity_poly.pdbx_seq_one_letter_code
_entity_poly.pdbx_strand_id
1 'polypeptide(L)' 'MLTEKKLKALGFERFEWSEDGIVICDHKLKKGGVTIEITNLTTVEITTQGQYVPLPLDSEEKLEQLINLLS' A
#
# COMPACT_ATOMS: atom_id res chain seq x y z
N MET A 1 -1.84 4.76 -13.19
CA MET A 1 -2.05 3.37 -12.75
C MET A 1 -0.93 2.99 -11.78
N LEU A 2 -1.24 2.39 -10.62
CA LEU A 2 -0.21 2.05 -9.63
C LEU A 2 0.82 1.12 -10.28
N THR A 3 2.09 1.43 -10.07
CA THR A 3 3.20 0.60 -10.58
C THR A 3 4.21 0.40 -9.47
N GLU A 4 4.94 -0.72 -9.52
CA GLU A 4 6.03 -0.99 -8.59
C GLU A 4 7.05 0.16 -8.56
N LYS A 5 7.34 0.78 -9.71
CA LYS A 5 8.24 1.93 -9.81
C LYS A 5 7.74 3.14 -9.02
N LYS A 6 6.44 3.44 -9.09
CA LYS A 6 5.81 4.53 -8.32
C LYS A 6 5.83 4.23 -6.83
N LEU A 7 5.44 3.02 -6.42
CA LEU A 7 5.43 2.61 -5.01
C LEU A 7 6.84 2.67 -4.40
N LYS A 8 7.84 2.19 -5.14
CA LYS A 8 9.24 2.32 -4.73
C LYS A 8 9.68 3.79 -4.58
N ALA A 9 9.27 4.67 -5.49
CA ALA A 9 9.57 6.10 -5.40
C ALA A 9 8.89 6.79 -4.20
N LEU A 10 7.72 6.29 -3.80
CA LEU A 10 6.99 6.74 -2.60
C LEU A 10 7.54 6.15 -1.29
N GLY A 11 8.54 5.27 -1.37
CA GLY A 11 9.20 4.68 -0.20
C GLY A 11 8.56 3.39 0.31
N PHE A 12 7.70 2.73 -0.48
CA PHE A 12 7.19 1.41 -0.13
C PHE A 12 8.28 0.35 -0.24
N GLU A 13 8.28 -0.58 0.71
CA GLU A 13 9.07 -1.80 0.70
C GLU A 13 8.27 -2.95 0.07
N ARG A 14 8.90 -3.74 -0.79
CA ARG A 14 8.26 -4.84 -1.51
C ARG A 14 8.53 -6.17 -0.81
N PHE A 15 7.48 -6.96 -0.63
CA PHE A 15 7.52 -8.30 -0.06
C PHE A 15 6.85 -9.25 -1.04
N GLU A 16 7.52 -10.36 -1.36
CA GLU A 16 6.97 -11.36 -2.26
C GLU A 16 7.06 -12.72 -1.59
N TRP A 17 5.96 -13.46 -1.61
CA TRP A 17 5.91 -14.85 -1.15
C TRP A 17 4.91 -15.64 -1.99
N SER A 18 4.91 -16.96 -1.79
CA SER A 18 3.92 -17.84 -2.41
C SER A 18 3.12 -18.55 -1.34
N GLU A 19 1.81 -18.59 -1.53
CA GLU A 19 0.84 -19.31 -0.70
C GLU A 19 -0.04 -20.14 -1.63
N ASP A 20 -0.13 -21.46 -1.40
CA ASP A 20 -0.90 -22.39 -2.23
C ASP A 20 -0.64 -22.30 -3.75
N GLY A 21 0.59 -21.96 -4.14
CA GLY A 21 1.00 -21.80 -5.54
C GLY A 21 0.58 -20.47 -6.19
N ILE A 22 -0.05 -19.57 -5.42
CA ILE A 22 -0.34 -18.19 -5.82
C ILE A 22 0.85 -17.33 -5.40
N VAL A 23 1.33 -16.47 -6.29
CA VAL A 23 2.35 -15.46 -5.97
C VAL A 23 1.65 -14.22 -5.45
N ILE A 24 2.02 -13.79 -4.24
CA ILE A 24 1.50 -12.60 -3.58
C ILE A 24 2.64 -11.58 -3.50
N CYS A 25 2.36 -10.36 -3.93
CA CYS A 25 3.29 -9.25 -3.95
C CYS A 25 2.71 -8.06 -3.17
N ASP A 26 3.24 -7.84 -1.97
CA ASP A 26 2.84 -6.75 -1.11
C ASP A 26 3.83 -5.59 -1.16
N HIS A 27 3.28 -4.39 -1.02
CA HIS A 27 4.05 -3.18 -0.86
C HIS A 27 3.63 -2.50 0.44
N LYS A 28 4.55 -2.34 1.39
CA LYS A 28 4.27 -1.76 2.70
C LYS A 28 4.99 -0.43 2.89
N LEU A 29 4.28 0.57 3.41
CA LEU A 29 4.83 1.85 3.83
C LEU A 29 4.40 2.12 5.27
N LYS A 30 5.36 2.35 6.16
CA LYS A 30 5.10 2.78 7.54
C LYS A 30 5.54 4.22 7.72
N LYS A 31 4.61 5.10 8.06
CA LYS A 31 4.89 6.53 8.29
C LYS A 31 4.15 7.02 9.52
N GLY A 32 4.92 7.39 10.55
CA GLY A 32 4.37 7.74 11.86
C GLY A 32 3.54 6.61 12.48
N GLY A 33 2.29 6.91 12.84
CA GLY A 33 1.34 5.94 13.39
C GLY A 33 0.46 5.22 12.35
N VAL A 34 0.77 5.39 11.06
CA VAL A 34 -0.01 4.84 9.95
C VAL A 34 0.84 3.83 9.18
N THR A 35 0.22 2.69 8.86
CA THR A 35 0.78 1.67 7.97
C THR A 35 -0.12 1.53 6.77
N ILE A 36 0.45 1.60 5.57
CA ILE A 36 -0.24 1.37 4.30
C ILE A 36 0.34 0.10 3.69
N GLU A 37 -0.52 -0.83 3.29
CA GLU A 37 -0.16 -2.07 2.62
C GLU A 37 -0.91 -2.18 1.29
N ILE A 38 -0.22 -2.62 0.23
CA ILE A 38 -0.79 -2.74 -1.10
C ILE A 38 -0.47 -4.13 -1.65
N THR A 39 -1.49 -4.98 -1.72
CA THR A 39 -1.36 -6.36 -2.20
C THR A 39 -1.71 -6.47 -3.67
N ASN A 40 -0.80 -7.07 -4.44
CA ASN A 40 -0.91 -7.35 -5.87
C ASN A 40 -1.31 -6.13 -6.73
N LEU A 41 -1.00 -4.91 -6.27
CA LEU A 41 -1.43 -3.64 -6.89
C LEU A 41 -2.96 -3.50 -7.04
N THR A 42 -3.73 -4.28 -6.28
CA THR A 42 -5.20 -4.37 -6.40
C THR A 42 -5.92 -3.99 -5.12
N THR A 43 -5.30 -4.27 -3.97
CA THR A 43 -5.88 -4.02 -2.65
C THR A 43 -5.03 -3.02 -1.91
N VAL A 44 -5.64 -2.02 -1.27
CA VAL A 44 -4.94 -1.07 -0.38
C VAL A 44 -5.55 -1.15 1.01
N GLU A 45 -4.69 -1.35 1.99
CA GLU A 45 -5.06 -1.49 3.38
C GLU A 45 -4.35 -0.41 4.19
N ILE A 46 -5.10 0.31 5.02
CA ILE A 46 -4.54 1.33 5.91
C ILE A 46 -4.87 0.94 7.33
N THR A 47 -3.81 0.87 8.14
CA THR A 47 -3.91 0.66 9.57
C THR A 47 -3.49 1.94 10.31
N THR A 48 -4.42 2.53 11.07
CA THR A 48 -4.15 3.67 11.96
C THR A 48 -4.57 3.31 13.38
N GLN A 49 -3.66 3.34 14.35
CA GLN A 49 -3.99 3.02 15.76
C GLN A 49 -4.76 1.70 15.97
N GLY A 50 -4.54 0.70 15.10
CA GLY A 50 -5.24 -0.59 15.13
C GLY A 50 -6.62 -0.61 14.43
N GLN A 51 -7.07 0.50 13.84
CA GLN A 51 -8.26 0.53 13.00
C GLN A 51 -7.91 0.34 11.52
N TYR A 52 -8.72 -0.49 10.87
CA TYR A 52 -8.61 -0.88 9.48
C TYR A 52 -9.55 -0.05 8.60
N VAL A 53 -9.04 0.50 7.51
CA VAL A 53 -9.86 1.16 6.49
C VAL A 53 -9.52 0.56 5.12
N PRO A 54 -10.43 -0.21 4.50
CA PRO A 54 -10.26 -0.65 3.12
C PRO A 54 -10.52 0.55 2.20
N LEU A 55 -9.55 0.91 1.37
CA LEU A 55 -9.76 1.92 0.33
C LEU A 55 -10.01 1.25 -1.01
N PRO A 56 -11.17 1.49 -1.65
CA PRO A 56 -11.35 1.09 -3.03
C PRO A 56 -10.30 1.82 -3.89
N LEU A 57 -9.61 1.07 -4.72
CA LEU A 57 -8.51 1.53 -5.56
C LEU A 57 -9.07 2.21 -6.82
N ASP A 58 -9.90 3.23 -6.62
CA ASP A 58 -10.58 3.97 -7.69
C ASP A 58 -9.81 5.22 -8.14
N SER A 59 -8.78 5.65 -7.40
CA SER A 59 -7.98 6.82 -7.73
C SER A 59 -6.59 6.78 -7.08
N GLU A 60 -5.55 6.70 -7.90
CA GLU A 60 -4.15 6.90 -7.46
C GLU A 60 -3.94 8.22 -6.73
N GLU A 61 -4.68 9.24 -7.14
CA GLU A 61 -4.60 10.59 -6.59
C GLU A 61 -4.93 10.59 -5.09
N LYS A 62 -5.90 9.77 -4.66
CA LYS A 62 -6.24 9.62 -3.24
C LYS A 62 -5.10 8.99 -2.45
N LEU A 63 -4.37 8.03 -3.02
CA LEU A 63 -3.21 7.42 -2.36
C LEU A 63 -2.05 8.42 -2.22
N GLU A 64 -1.75 9.16 -3.29
CA GLU A 64 -0.72 10.20 -3.25
C GLU A 64 -1.08 11.32 -2.27
N GLN A 65 -2.35 11.79 -2.27
CA GLN A 65 -2.86 12.76 -1.29
C GLN A 65 -2.72 12.25 0.15
N LEU A 66 -3.07 10.99 0.41
CA LEU A 66 -2.92 10.38 1.72
C LEU A 66 -1.45 10.35 2.18
N ILE A 67 -0.52 9.90 1.32
CA ILE A 67 0.90 9.86 1.65
C ILE A 67 1.45 11.26 1.95
N ASN A 68 1.01 12.27 1.18
CA ASN A 68 1.37 13.66 1.40
C ASN A 68 0.85 14.19 2.74
N LEU A 69 -0.37 13.82 3.16
CA LEU A 69 -0.92 14.19 4.47
C LEU A 69 -0.18 13.55 5.66
N LEU A 70 0.51 12.43 5.44
CA LEU A 70 1.32 11.74 6.45
C LEU A 70 2.78 12.27 6.53
N SER A 71 3.13 13.29 5.75
CA SER A 71 4.49 13.84 5.61
C SER A 71 4.78 14.99 6.56
#